data_AF-A0A3M4IXP8-F1
#
_entry.id   AF-A0A3M4IXP8-F1
#
_cell.length_a   1.000
_cell.length_b   1.000
_cell.length_c   1.000
_cell.angle_alpha   90.00
_cell.angle_beta   90.00
_cell.angle_gamma   90.00
#
_symmetry.space_group_name_H-M   'P 1'
#
loop_
_entity.id
_entity.type
_entity.pdbx_description
1 polymer ?
#
loop_
_entity_poly.entity_id
_entity_poly.type
_entity_poly.pdbx_seq_one_letter_code
_entity_poly.pdbx_strand_id
1 'polypeptide(L)'
;MMQQRGIALLVVLWVMALLSLLLGSLAGWVQLENRQALHLRQHSQALLAAEAGVELAVQALADPVQRKKWVADGREIALTFDDTQLYISLHSENGKLYLNNAQAEDFSRLAMACGASQAQASQIASELEVRRNNGQPPFRLLEEVRQLPSMTQALYSRLLPEITLWSGFDRPDPAFASPLMRMALNLPTGNAVGVDPGEVLVIESRAQRAEGSMARLQVTVLLNSMEGRGKAYTVLRWEE
;
A
#
# COMPACT_ATOMS: atom_id res chain seq x y z
N MET A 1 0.77 65.42 -51.96
CA MET A 1 -0.19 64.50 -51.31
C MET A 1 0.27 63.04 -51.44
N MET A 2 1.45 62.65 -50.92
CA MET A 2 1.96 61.28 -51.07
C MET A 2 2.77 60.82 -49.84
N GLN A 3 2.13 60.54 -48.70
CA GLN A 3 2.80 59.82 -47.59
C GLN A 3 1.89 58.90 -46.75
N GLN A 4 0.60 58.72 -47.09
CA GLN A 4 -0.32 57.90 -46.25
C GLN A 4 -0.30 56.38 -46.52
N ARG A 5 0.33 55.91 -47.60
CA ARG A 5 0.33 54.48 -47.97
C ARG A 5 1.34 53.62 -47.19
N GLY A 6 2.43 54.20 -46.68
CA GLY A 6 3.45 53.47 -45.92
C GLY A 6 3.01 53.11 -44.49
N ILE A 7 2.27 54.01 -43.84
CA ILE A 7 1.80 53.82 -42.44
C ILE A 7 0.73 52.73 -42.37
N ALA A 8 -0.19 52.69 -43.34
CA ALA A 8 -1.25 51.67 -43.39
C ALA A 8 -0.68 50.24 -43.49
N LEU A 9 0.38 50.04 -44.28
CA LEU A 9 1.03 48.74 -44.42
C LEU A 9 1.77 48.33 -43.13
N LEU A 10 2.39 49.29 -42.44
CA LEU A 10 3.03 49.08 -41.14
C LEU A 10 2.02 48.67 -40.06
N VAL A 11 0.85 49.33 -40.02
CA VAL A 11 -0.24 49.00 -39.09
C VAL A 11 -0.77 47.60 -39.36
N VAL A 12 -1.03 47.22 -40.62
CA VAL A 12 -1.48 45.86 -40.97
C VAL A 12 -0.45 44.81 -40.56
N LEU A 13 0.83 45.06 -40.82
CA LEU A 13 1.89 44.13 -40.43
C LEU A 13 1.95 43.95 -38.91
N TRP A 14 1.83 45.04 -38.14
CA TRP A 14 1.77 44.98 -36.69
C TRP A 14 0.53 44.26 -36.17
N VAL A 15 -0.64 44.51 -36.77
CA VAL A 15 -1.88 43.81 -36.42
C VAL A 15 -1.76 42.32 -36.72
N MET A 16 -1.24 41.93 -37.88
CA MET A 16 -0.99 40.52 -38.19
C MET A 16 0.02 39.89 -37.22
N ALA A 17 1.09 40.59 -36.86
CA ALA A 17 2.07 40.11 -35.90
C ALA A 17 1.44 39.88 -34.51
N LEU A 18 0.66 40.84 -34.01
CA LEU A 18 -0.07 40.73 -32.75
C LEU A 18 -1.10 39.60 -32.76
N LEU A 19 -1.88 39.49 -33.83
CA LEU A 19 -2.84 38.40 -34.01
C LEU A 19 -2.15 37.03 -34.05
N SER A 20 -1.00 36.93 -34.72
CA SER A 20 -0.22 35.69 -34.79
C SER A 20 0.33 35.30 -33.42
N LEU A 21 0.81 36.27 -32.64
CA LEU A 21 1.29 36.05 -31.27
C LEU A 21 0.15 35.58 -30.35
N LEU A 22 -1.04 36.19 -30.46
CA LEU A 22 -2.23 35.80 -29.70
C LEU A 22 -2.73 34.40 -30.08
N LEU A 23 -2.76 34.07 -31.37
CA LEU A 23 -3.13 32.74 -31.84
C LEU A 23 -2.12 31.68 -31.39
N GLY A 24 -0.82 31.99 -31.47
CA GLY A 24 0.25 31.10 -31.03
C GLY A 24 0.20 30.81 -29.54
N SER A 25 -0.07 31.83 -28.71
CA SER A 25 -0.24 31.64 -27.27
C SER A 25 -1.46 30.76 -26.97
N LEU A 26 -2.65 31.10 -27.46
CA LEU A 26 -3.87 30.32 -27.26
C LEU A 26 -3.74 28.86 -27.71
N ALA A 27 -3.13 28.62 -28.86
CA ALA A 27 -2.89 27.26 -29.34
C ALA A 27 -1.97 26.45 -28.40
N GLY A 28 -0.94 27.08 -27.84
CA GLY A 28 -0.07 26.47 -26.83
C GLY A 28 -0.82 26.13 -25.55
N TRP A 29 -1.69 27.02 -25.07
CA TRP A 29 -2.52 26.80 -23.88
C TRP A 29 -3.51 25.65 -24.07
N VAL A 30 -4.23 25.59 -25.19
CA VAL A 30 -5.19 24.50 -25.48
C VAL A 30 -4.49 23.15 -25.60
N GLN A 31 -3.31 23.10 -26.22
CA GLN A 31 -2.53 21.86 -26.31
C GLN A 31 -2.06 21.39 -24.93
N LEU A 32 -1.68 22.31 -24.05
CA LEU A 32 -1.29 21.99 -22.68
C LEU A 32 -2.47 21.45 -21.88
N GLU A 33 -3.62 22.13 -21.91
CA GLU A 33 -4.84 21.68 -21.23
C GLU A 33 -5.27 20.29 -21.70
N ASN A 34 -5.21 20.02 -23.01
CA ASN A 34 -5.58 18.73 -23.56
C ASN A 34 -4.62 17.61 -23.08
N ARG A 35 -3.30 17.88 -23.03
CA ARG A 35 -2.32 16.93 -22.47
C ARG A 35 -2.55 16.66 -20.99
N GLN A 36 -2.89 17.69 -20.21
CA GLN A 36 -3.20 17.56 -18.79
C GLN A 36 -4.48 16.74 -18.57
N ALA A 37 -5.53 17.01 -19.34
CA ALA A 37 -6.79 16.28 -19.28
C ALA A 37 -6.61 14.79 -19.62
N LEU A 38 -5.81 14.49 -20.65
CA LEU A 38 -5.46 13.11 -21.01
C LEU A 38 -4.69 12.40 -19.89
N HIS A 39 -3.66 13.05 -19.33
CA HIS A 39 -2.88 12.47 -18.24
C HIS A 39 -3.74 12.19 -17.00
N LEU A 40 -4.60 13.14 -16.60
CA LEU A 40 -5.51 12.99 -15.47
C LEU A 40 -6.47 11.82 -15.69
N ARG A 41 -7.03 11.70 -16.90
CA ARG A 41 -7.91 10.58 -17.27
C ARG A 41 -7.16 9.24 -17.20
N GLN A 42 -5.97 9.15 -17.77
CA GLN A 42 -5.17 7.92 -17.79
C GLN A 42 -4.76 7.45 -16.39
N HIS A 43 -4.44 8.40 -15.51
CA HIS A 43 -4.11 8.11 -14.12
C HIS A 43 -5.35 7.63 -13.34
N SER A 44 -6.47 8.34 -13.46
CA SER A 44 -7.74 7.94 -12.82
C SER A 44 -8.21 6.56 -13.29
N GLN A 45 -8.08 6.24 -14.58
CA GLN A 45 -8.40 4.91 -15.10
C GLN A 45 -7.51 3.81 -14.52
N ALA A 46 -6.21 4.07 -14.36
CA ALA A 46 -5.30 3.11 -13.73
C ALA A 46 -5.63 2.91 -12.25
N LEU A 47 -5.98 3.98 -11.54
CA LEU A 47 -6.38 3.91 -10.13
C LEU A 47 -7.67 3.11 -9.94
N LEU A 48 -8.71 3.38 -10.73
CA LEU A 48 -9.97 2.60 -10.71
C LEU A 48 -9.74 1.13 -11.05
N ALA A 49 -8.81 0.81 -11.96
CA ALA A 49 -8.43 -0.57 -12.24
C ALA A 49 -7.70 -1.22 -11.04
N ALA A 50 -6.85 -0.48 -10.33
CA ALA A 50 -6.22 -0.96 -9.10
C ALA A 50 -7.26 -1.22 -8.01
N GLU A 51 -8.24 -0.32 -7.82
CA GLU A 51 -9.39 -0.53 -6.92
C GLU A 51 -10.20 -1.77 -7.30
N ALA A 52 -10.47 -1.98 -8.59
CA ALA A 52 -11.14 -3.18 -9.08
C ALA A 52 -10.34 -4.46 -8.71
N GLY A 53 -9.01 -4.40 -8.72
CA GLY A 53 -8.17 -5.50 -8.24
C GLY A 53 -8.39 -5.83 -6.76
N VAL A 54 -8.61 -4.84 -5.90
CA VAL A 54 -8.93 -5.06 -4.48
C VAL A 54 -10.28 -5.76 -4.34
N GLU A 55 -11.30 -5.29 -5.07
CA GLU A 55 -12.63 -5.92 -5.06
C GLU A 55 -12.60 -7.36 -5.59
N LEU A 56 -11.87 -7.62 -6.67
CA LEU A 56 -11.68 -8.97 -7.21
C LEU A 56 -11.01 -9.90 -6.20
N ALA A 57 -10.01 -9.40 -5.46
CA ALA A 57 -9.35 -10.18 -4.41
C ALA A 57 -10.32 -10.55 -3.27
N VAL A 58 -11.10 -9.59 -2.78
CA VAL A 58 -12.09 -9.83 -1.73
C VAL A 58 -13.17 -10.81 -2.21
N GLN A 59 -13.68 -10.63 -3.43
CA GLN A 59 -14.65 -11.54 -4.04
C GLN A 59 -14.10 -12.97 -4.14
N ALA A 60 -12.84 -13.13 -4.56
CA ALA A 60 -12.22 -14.43 -4.71
C ALA A 60 -11.92 -15.12 -3.37
N LEU A 61 -11.62 -14.35 -2.32
CA LEU A 61 -11.51 -14.88 -0.95
C LEU A 61 -12.86 -15.34 -0.39
N ALA A 62 -13.96 -14.70 -0.79
CA ALA A 62 -15.30 -15.12 -0.41
C ALA A 62 -15.70 -16.46 -1.06
N ASP A 63 -15.23 -16.76 -2.27
CA ASP A 63 -15.50 -18.02 -2.98
C ASP A 63 -14.59 -19.17 -2.47
N PRO A 64 -15.14 -20.24 -1.85
CA PRO A 64 -14.36 -21.36 -1.33
C PRO A 64 -13.50 -22.09 -2.37
N VAL A 65 -13.92 -22.09 -3.65
CA VAL A 65 -13.19 -22.75 -4.74
C VAL A 65 -11.98 -21.92 -5.15
N GLN A 66 -12.15 -20.59 -5.24
CA GLN A 66 -11.09 -19.68 -5.64
C GLN A 66 -10.12 -19.37 -4.51
N ARG A 67 -10.57 -19.37 -3.25
CA ARG A 67 -9.76 -19.06 -2.06
C ARG A 67 -8.41 -19.79 -2.02
N LYS A 68 -8.35 -21.05 -2.50
CA LYS A 68 -7.09 -21.83 -2.55
C LYS A 68 -6.04 -21.29 -3.53
N LYS A 69 -6.45 -20.51 -4.53
CA LYS A 69 -5.56 -19.84 -5.50
C LYS A 69 -5.10 -18.47 -5.01
N TRP A 70 -5.88 -17.86 -4.13
CA TRP A 70 -5.64 -16.53 -3.56
C TRP A 70 -4.93 -16.66 -2.21
N VAL A 71 -3.66 -17.07 -2.27
CA VAL A 71 -2.83 -17.34 -1.09
C VAL A 71 -2.25 -16.04 -0.55
N ALA A 72 -2.43 -15.78 0.75
CA ALA A 72 -2.01 -14.54 1.41
C ALA A 72 -0.54 -14.56 1.89
N ASP A 73 0.37 -15.10 1.08
CA ASP A 73 1.81 -15.22 1.37
C ASP A 73 2.67 -14.22 0.58
N GLY A 74 2.04 -13.25 -0.08
CA GLY A 74 2.71 -12.21 -0.86
C GLY A 74 2.99 -12.58 -2.32
N ARG A 75 2.63 -13.77 -2.78
CA ARG A 75 2.77 -14.13 -4.20
C ARG A 75 1.94 -13.21 -5.09
N GLU A 76 2.51 -12.72 -6.18
CA GLU A 76 1.77 -11.92 -7.17
C GLU A 76 0.86 -12.82 -8.02
N ILE A 77 -0.39 -12.40 -8.16
CA ILE A 77 -1.43 -12.99 -8.99
C ILE A 77 -1.69 -12.02 -10.14
N ALA A 78 -1.32 -12.42 -11.35
CA ALA A 78 -1.57 -11.64 -12.54
C ALA A 78 -2.97 -11.92 -13.10
N LEU A 79 -3.72 -10.86 -13.36
CA LEU A 79 -5.05 -10.89 -13.95
C LEU A 79 -5.17 -9.81 -15.02
N THR A 80 -6.17 -9.94 -15.88
CA THR A 80 -6.53 -8.89 -16.83
C THR A 80 -7.92 -8.38 -16.50
N PHE A 81 -8.06 -7.06 -16.37
CA PHE A 81 -9.32 -6.36 -16.17
C PHE A 81 -9.45 -5.33 -17.28
N ASP A 82 -10.41 -5.55 -18.18
CA ASP A 82 -10.53 -4.84 -19.46
C ASP A 82 -9.19 -4.83 -20.23
N ASP A 83 -8.67 -3.65 -20.59
CA ASP A 83 -7.38 -3.46 -21.27
C ASP A 83 -6.22 -3.22 -20.29
N THR A 84 -6.39 -3.59 -19.01
CA THR A 84 -5.43 -3.32 -17.93
C THR A 84 -4.90 -4.62 -17.36
N GLN A 85 -3.57 -4.74 -17.27
CA GLN A 85 -2.92 -5.82 -16.53
C GLN A 85 -2.88 -5.47 -15.05
N LEU A 86 -3.43 -6.35 -14.22
CA LEU A 86 -3.43 -6.23 -12.77
C LEU A 86 -2.44 -7.24 -12.18
N TYR A 87 -1.66 -6.78 -11.20
CA TYR A 87 -0.82 -7.62 -10.37
C TYR A 87 -1.25 -7.44 -8.93
N ILE A 88 -1.81 -8.49 -8.34
CA ILE A 88 -2.40 -8.43 -7.01
C ILE A 88 -1.63 -9.36 -6.09
N SER A 89 -1.22 -8.87 -4.92
CA SER A 89 -0.61 -9.67 -3.87
C SER A 89 -1.40 -9.53 -2.57
N LEU A 90 -1.41 -10.59 -1.78
CA LEU A 90 -2.14 -10.66 -0.52
C LEU A 90 -1.17 -11.04 0.58
N HIS A 91 -1.24 -10.35 1.71
CA HIS A 91 -0.44 -10.66 2.88
C HIS A 91 -1.35 -10.80 4.10
N SER A 92 -1.23 -11.92 4.80
CA SER A 92 -1.92 -12.12 6.08
C SER A 92 -1.19 -11.40 7.22
N GLU A 93 -1.94 -10.71 8.07
CA GLU A 93 -1.40 -10.15 9.32
C GLU A 93 -1.00 -11.26 10.31
N ASN A 94 -1.49 -12.49 10.15
CA ASN A 94 -1.11 -13.63 11.01
C ASN A 94 0.38 -14.00 10.85
N GLY A 95 1.03 -13.61 9.76
CA GLY A 95 2.47 -13.80 9.55
C GLY A 95 3.36 -12.81 10.31
N LYS A 96 2.78 -11.81 10.97
CA LYS A 96 3.49 -10.75 11.71
C LYS A 96 3.42 -10.96 13.22
N LEU A 97 4.35 -10.33 13.94
CA LEU A 97 4.42 -10.42 15.39
C LEU A 97 3.34 -9.55 16.04
N TYR A 98 2.43 -10.17 16.79
CA TYR A 98 1.33 -9.48 17.45
C TYR A 98 1.81 -8.69 18.67
N LEU A 99 1.82 -7.36 18.58
CA LEU A 99 2.44 -6.49 19.59
C LEU A 99 1.80 -6.53 20.98
N ASN A 100 0.55 -6.97 21.13
CA ASN A 100 -0.09 -6.98 22.44
C ASN A 100 0.17 -8.26 23.22
N ASN A 101 0.41 -9.40 22.53
CA ASN A 101 0.59 -10.70 23.19
C ASN A 101 1.92 -11.40 22.89
N ALA A 102 2.73 -10.89 21.95
CA ALA A 102 4.02 -11.48 21.61
C ALA A 102 4.95 -11.56 22.82
N GLN A 103 5.62 -12.71 22.99
CA GLN A 103 6.62 -12.88 24.04
C GLN A 103 7.76 -11.88 23.89
N ALA A 104 8.25 -11.33 25.00
CA ALA A 104 9.33 -10.33 24.97
C ALA A 104 10.61 -10.88 24.32
N GLU A 105 10.87 -12.18 24.51
CA GLU A 105 11.99 -12.85 23.87
C GLU A 105 11.84 -12.92 22.33
N ASP A 106 10.63 -13.18 21.82
CA ASP A 106 10.36 -13.16 20.38
C ASP A 106 10.52 -11.74 19.82
N PHE A 107 10.03 -10.72 20.54
CA PHE A 107 10.23 -9.32 20.15
C PHE A 107 11.72 -8.94 20.12
N SER A 108 12.50 -9.35 21.13
CA SER A 108 13.95 -9.14 21.18
C SER A 108 14.66 -9.79 19.99
N ARG A 109 14.33 -11.06 19.68
CA ARG A 109 14.86 -11.77 18.52
C ARG A 109 14.56 -11.05 17.20
N LEU A 110 13.32 -10.59 17.04
CA LEU A 110 12.91 -9.82 15.86
C LEU A 110 13.67 -8.49 15.77
N ALA A 111 13.79 -7.74 16.87
CA ALA A 111 14.53 -6.48 16.90
C ALA A 111 16.00 -6.67 16.50
N MET A 112 16.65 -7.75 16.94
CA MET A 112 18.01 -8.10 16.51
C MET A 112 18.08 -8.40 15.01
N ALA A 113 17.11 -9.16 14.48
CA ALA A 113 17.04 -9.45 13.04
C ALA A 113 16.82 -8.17 12.20
N CYS A 114 16.13 -7.17 12.75
CA CYS A 114 15.97 -5.84 12.15
C CYS A 114 17.20 -4.93 12.34
N GLY A 115 18.25 -5.39 13.02
CA GLY A 115 19.53 -4.71 13.15
C GLY A 115 19.77 -3.96 14.47
N ALA A 116 18.96 -4.22 15.51
CA ALA A 116 19.28 -3.76 16.86
C ALA A 116 20.50 -4.53 17.42
N SER A 117 21.28 -3.89 18.29
CA SER A 117 22.27 -4.62 19.09
C SER A 117 21.56 -5.54 20.10
N GLN A 118 22.23 -6.60 20.57
CA GLN A 118 21.68 -7.49 21.59
C GLN A 118 21.22 -6.75 22.86
N ALA A 119 22.00 -5.75 23.30
CA ALA A 119 21.67 -4.93 24.47
C ALA A 119 20.45 -4.02 24.21
N GLN A 120 20.38 -3.41 23.01
CA GLN A 120 19.22 -2.60 22.64
C GLN A 120 17.95 -3.45 22.51
N ALA A 121 18.05 -4.62 21.89
CA ALA A 121 16.92 -5.52 21.71
C ALA A 121 16.34 -6.01 23.05
N SER A 122 17.20 -6.36 24.01
CA SER A 122 16.76 -6.76 25.34
C SER A 122 16.14 -5.60 26.13
N GLN A 123 16.69 -4.38 25.99
CA GLN A 123 16.11 -3.18 26.60
C GLN A 123 14.72 -2.89 26.05
N ILE A 124 14.55 -2.86 24.72
CA ILE A 124 13.24 -2.59 24.11
C ILE A 124 12.22 -3.68 24.49
N ALA A 125 12.63 -4.94 24.53
CA ALA A 125 11.75 -6.02 24.96
C ALA A 125 11.28 -5.86 26.41
N SER A 126 12.17 -5.43 27.32
CA SER A 126 11.80 -5.11 28.70
C SER A 126 10.89 -3.89 28.78
N GLU A 127 11.18 -2.83 28.02
CA GLU A 127 10.33 -1.63 27.93
C GLU A 127 8.93 -1.97 27.42
N LEU A 128 8.81 -2.90 26.47
CA LEU A 128 7.55 -3.40 25.93
C LEU A 128 6.74 -4.14 27.02
N GLU A 129 7.36 -5.01 27.80
CA GLU A 129 6.68 -5.69 28.92
C GLU A 129 6.20 -4.70 29.98
N VAL A 130 7.07 -3.77 30.37
CA VAL A 130 6.75 -2.71 31.32
C VAL A 130 5.56 -1.88 30.81
N ARG A 131 5.56 -1.52 29.51
CA ARG A 131 4.47 -0.80 28.84
C ARG A 131 3.14 -1.55 28.85
N ARG A 132 3.16 -2.89 28.76
CA ARG A 132 1.95 -3.74 28.82
C ARG A 132 1.45 -3.95 30.25
N ASN A 133 2.37 -4.06 31.22
CA ASN A 133 2.04 -4.45 32.59
C ASN A 133 1.78 -3.25 33.53
N ASN A 134 2.13 -2.03 33.14
CA ASN A 134 1.95 -0.81 33.96
C ASN A 134 0.51 -0.23 33.95
N GLY A 135 -0.52 -1.06 33.73
CA GLY A 135 -1.92 -0.62 33.71
C GLY A 135 -2.29 0.34 32.57
N GLN A 136 -1.43 0.45 31.56
CA GLN A 136 -1.72 1.22 30.35
C GLN A 136 -2.61 0.43 29.40
N PRO A 137 -3.43 1.09 28.56
CA PRO A 137 -4.21 0.37 27.55
C PRO A 137 -3.28 -0.39 26.59
N PRO A 138 -3.74 -1.53 26.03
CA PRO A 138 -3.03 -2.21 24.96
C PRO A 138 -2.72 -1.27 23.80
N PHE A 139 -1.70 -1.60 23.01
CA PHE A 139 -1.34 -0.85 21.82
C PHE A 139 -2.53 -0.78 20.86
N ARG A 140 -2.80 0.42 20.37
CA ARG A 140 -3.87 0.72 19.39
C ARG A 140 -3.32 1.25 18.08
N LEU A 141 -2.08 1.74 18.10
CA LEU A 141 -1.37 2.29 16.96
C LEU A 141 0.02 1.68 16.91
N LEU A 142 0.49 1.31 15.71
CA LEU A 142 1.84 0.75 15.55
C LEU A 142 2.92 1.77 15.91
N GLU A 143 2.62 3.05 15.72
CA GLU A 143 3.50 4.19 16.01
C GLU A 143 3.81 4.34 17.49
N GLU A 144 2.98 3.82 18.39
CA GLU A 144 3.23 3.84 19.84
C GLU A 144 4.51 3.09 20.21
N VAL A 145 4.94 2.12 19.40
CA VAL A 145 6.23 1.42 19.56
C VAL A 145 7.42 2.39 19.48
N ARG A 146 7.28 3.51 18.77
CA ARG A 146 8.33 4.56 18.71
C ARG A 146 8.54 5.29 20.03
N GLN A 147 7.58 5.21 20.95
CA GLN A 147 7.66 5.87 22.25
C GLN A 147 8.49 5.08 23.26
N LEU A 148 8.87 3.84 22.94
CA LEU A 148 9.78 3.05 23.77
C LEU A 148 11.16 3.75 23.82
N PRO A 149 11.73 4.01 25.01
CA PRO A 149 12.95 4.79 25.17
C PRO A 149 14.13 4.33 24.32
N SER A 150 14.29 3.02 24.14
CA SER A 150 15.41 2.43 23.39
C SER A 150 15.14 2.30 21.88
N MET A 151 13.97 2.74 21.39
CA MET A 151 13.59 2.69 19.98
C MET A 151 14.23 3.81 19.16
N THR A 152 14.68 3.48 17.95
CA THR A 152 15.20 4.46 16.98
C THR A 152 14.33 4.48 15.73
N GLN A 153 14.35 5.59 14.98
CA GLN A 153 13.61 5.66 13.72
C GLN A 153 14.05 4.58 12.72
N ALA A 154 15.35 4.31 12.64
CA ALA A 154 15.88 3.29 11.72
C ALA A 154 15.40 1.88 12.08
N LEU A 155 15.40 1.54 13.38
CA LEU A 155 14.89 0.26 13.85
C LEU A 155 13.38 0.15 13.68
N TYR A 156 12.64 1.20 14.04
CA TYR A 156 11.19 1.26 13.87
C TYR A 156 10.77 1.03 12.41
N SER A 157 11.40 1.72 11.44
CA SER A 157 11.10 1.54 10.02
C SER A 157 11.32 0.10 9.53
N ARG A 158 12.28 -0.63 10.13
CA ARG A 158 12.55 -2.04 9.78
C ARG A 158 11.64 -3.02 10.52
N LEU A 159 11.19 -2.68 11.72
CA LEU A 159 10.24 -3.48 12.49
C LEU A 159 8.81 -3.35 11.97
N LEU A 160 8.43 -2.17 11.49
CA LEU A 160 7.07 -1.85 11.05
C LEU A 160 6.43 -2.90 10.11
N PRO A 161 7.10 -3.43 9.06
CA PRO A 161 6.52 -4.45 8.20
C PRO A 161 6.34 -5.83 8.88
N GLU A 162 7.00 -6.07 10.01
CA GLU A 162 7.06 -7.37 10.70
C GLU A 162 6.17 -7.45 11.93
N ILE A 163 5.54 -6.35 12.34
CA ILE A 163 4.70 -6.24 13.55
C ILE A 163 3.25 -5.92 13.18
N THR A 164 2.31 -6.36 14.02
CA THR A 164 0.88 -6.12 13.80
C THR A 164 0.11 -5.89 15.09
N LEU A 165 -1.06 -5.26 14.96
CA LEU A 165 -2.10 -5.17 15.99
C LEU A 165 -3.30 -6.07 15.69
N TRP A 166 -3.27 -6.78 14.58
CA TRP A 166 -4.41 -7.50 14.01
C TRP A 166 -4.12 -8.99 13.90
N SER A 167 -3.83 -9.64 15.03
CA SER A 167 -3.64 -11.08 15.12
C SER A 167 -4.10 -11.59 16.48
N GLY A 168 -4.59 -12.83 16.51
CA GLY A 168 -4.96 -13.54 17.73
C GLY A 168 -3.88 -14.51 18.23
N PHE A 169 -2.73 -14.58 17.56
CA PHE A 169 -1.69 -15.57 17.85
C PHE A 169 -0.53 -14.98 18.67
N ASP A 170 -0.01 -15.77 19.61
CA ASP A 170 1.17 -15.40 20.42
C ASP A 170 2.45 -15.39 19.60
N ARG A 171 2.55 -16.31 18.63
CA ARG A 171 3.62 -16.39 17.65
C ARG A 171 3.03 -16.33 16.24
N PRO A 172 3.75 -15.74 15.27
CA PRO A 172 3.26 -15.66 13.89
C PRO A 172 3.05 -17.04 13.27
N ASP A 173 2.06 -17.14 12.38
CA ASP A 173 1.84 -18.33 11.56
C ASP A 173 3.01 -18.49 10.57
N PRO A 174 3.77 -19.61 10.64
CA PRO A 174 4.91 -19.85 9.76
C PRO A 174 4.56 -19.91 8.27
N ALA A 175 3.29 -20.15 7.91
CA ALA A 175 2.83 -20.16 6.53
C ALA A 175 2.84 -18.77 5.88
N PHE A 176 2.63 -17.72 6.67
CA PHE A 176 2.54 -16.33 6.20
C PHE A 176 3.72 -15.47 6.65
N ALA A 177 4.57 -15.99 7.54
CA ALA A 177 5.72 -15.27 8.07
C ALA A 177 6.78 -14.96 7.00
N SER A 178 7.29 -13.72 7.05
CA SER A 178 8.38 -13.27 6.17
C SER A 178 9.64 -14.14 6.34
N PRO A 179 10.56 -14.17 5.36
CA PRO A 179 11.83 -14.86 5.53
C PRO A 179 12.60 -14.36 6.77
N LEU A 180 12.57 -13.05 7.03
CA LEU A 180 13.21 -12.45 8.20
C LEU A 180 12.56 -12.94 9.50
N MET A 181 11.22 -12.92 9.59
CA MET A 181 10.48 -13.40 10.75
C MET A 181 10.77 -14.87 11.05
N ARG A 182 10.75 -15.73 10.03
CA ARG A 182 11.04 -17.16 10.18
C ARG A 182 12.45 -17.40 10.70
N MET A 183 13.43 -16.67 10.18
CA MET A 183 14.81 -16.74 10.65
C MET A 183 14.95 -16.21 12.09
N ALA A 184 14.32 -15.07 12.38
CA ALA A 184 14.39 -14.43 13.69
C ALA A 184 13.82 -15.33 14.80
N LEU A 185 12.67 -15.95 14.56
CA LEU A 185 11.94 -16.72 15.56
C LEU A 185 12.14 -18.24 15.45
N ASN A 186 13.01 -18.68 14.53
CA ASN A 186 13.24 -20.09 14.20
C ASN A 186 11.92 -20.85 13.92
N LEU A 187 11.06 -20.25 13.09
CA LEU A 187 9.80 -20.85 12.70
C LEU A 187 10.04 -21.91 11.61
N PRO A 188 9.23 -22.99 11.58
CA PRO A 188 9.30 -23.94 10.49
C PRO A 188 8.96 -23.28 9.15
N THR A 189 9.37 -23.91 8.05
CA THR A 189 8.85 -23.53 6.73
C THR A 189 7.37 -23.90 6.65
N GLY A 190 6.47 -22.92 6.52
CA GLY A 190 5.06 -23.18 6.25
C GLY A 190 4.72 -23.15 4.75
N ASN A 191 3.58 -23.74 4.40
CA ASN A 191 2.95 -23.62 3.08
C ASN A 191 1.56 -23.00 3.28
N ALA A 192 1.33 -21.82 2.73
CA ALA A 192 0.08 -21.09 2.90
C ALA A 192 -1.08 -21.59 2.03
N VAL A 193 -0.85 -22.52 1.10
CA VAL A 193 -1.90 -23.03 0.21
C VAL A 193 -2.98 -23.75 1.03
N GLY A 194 -4.20 -23.18 1.03
CA GLY A 194 -5.35 -23.73 1.73
C GLY A 194 -5.36 -23.49 3.24
N VAL A 195 -4.37 -22.76 3.78
CA VAL A 195 -4.37 -22.27 5.15
C VAL A 195 -5.28 -21.05 5.23
N ASP A 196 -6.04 -20.92 6.32
CA ASP A 196 -6.87 -19.75 6.57
C ASP A 196 -5.97 -18.53 6.88
N PRO A 197 -6.01 -17.47 6.05
CA PRO A 197 -5.17 -16.30 6.27
C PRO A 197 -5.70 -15.37 7.35
N GLY A 198 -6.83 -15.70 8.00
CA GLY A 198 -7.47 -14.87 9.01
C GLY A 198 -8.28 -13.72 8.42
N GLU A 199 -8.75 -12.85 9.31
CA GLU A 199 -9.71 -11.81 8.95
C GLU A 199 -9.06 -10.53 8.43
N VAL A 200 -7.82 -10.23 8.84
CA VAL A 200 -7.13 -9.00 8.42
C VAL A 200 -6.05 -9.30 7.40
N LEU A 201 -6.19 -8.66 6.24
CA LEU A 201 -5.33 -8.85 5.08
C LEU A 201 -4.84 -7.51 4.55
N VAL A 202 -3.62 -7.48 4.05
CA VAL A 202 -3.11 -6.41 3.20
C VAL A 202 -3.20 -6.87 1.75
N ILE A 203 -3.95 -6.12 0.95
CA ILE A 203 -4.10 -6.34 -0.49
C ILE A 203 -3.33 -5.25 -1.19
N GLU A 204 -2.32 -5.63 -1.96
CA GLU A 204 -1.66 -4.73 -2.90
C GLU A 204 -2.18 -5.00 -4.30
N SER A 205 -2.62 -3.96 -5.00
CA SER A 205 -3.10 -4.03 -6.37
C SER A 205 -2.33 -3.04 -7.22
N ARG A 206 -1.66 -3.54 -8.25
CA ARG A 206 -0.89 -2.73 -9.20
C ARG A 206 -1.52 -2.86 -10.59
N ALA A 207 -1.97 -1.75 -11.14
CA ALA A 207 -2.54 -1.66 -12.47
C ALA A 207 -1.51 -1.12 -13.46
N GLN A 208 -1.39 -1.78 -14.61
CA GLN A 208 -0.54 -1.37 -15.72
C GLN A 208 -1.35 -1.40 -17.02
N ARG A 209 -1.55 -0.22 -17.63
CA ARG A 209 -2.28 -0.09 -18.90
C ARG A 209 -1.33 -0.16 -20.09
N ALA A 210 -1.86 -0.56 -21.25
CA ALA A 210 -1.11 -0.63 -22.51
C ALA A 210 -0.50 0.72 -22.93
N GLU A 211 -1.13 1.84 -22.56
CA GLU A 211 -0.66 3.21 -22.82
C GLU A 211 0.48 3.66 -21.89
N GLY A 212 0.91 2.81 -20.95
CA GLY A 212 2.02 3.06 -20.02
C GLY A 212 1.63 3.68 -18.68
N SER A 213 0.34 4.03 -18.46
CA SER A 213 -0.10 4.50 -17.15
C SER A 213 -0.10 3.38 -16.12
N MET A 214 0.36 3.70 -14.92
CA MET A 214 0.45 2.78 -13.79
C MET A 214 -0.15 3.40 -12.55
N ALA A 215 -0.79 2.57 -11.73
CA ALA A 215 -1.24 2.92 -10.38
C ALA A 215 -0.94 1.76 -9.44
N ARG A 216 -0.62 2.07 -8.20
CA ARG A 216 -0.48 1.10 -7.12
C ARG A 216 -1.46 1.51 -6.04
N LEU A 217 -2.06 0.52 -5.40
CA LEU A 217 -2.95 0.71 -4.29
C LEU A 217 -2.63 -0.37 -3.25
N GLN A 218 -2.52 0.02 -1.99
CA GLN A 218 -2.34 -0.88 -0.87
C GLN A 218 -3.44 -0.64 0.15
N VAL A 219 -4.25 -1.67 0.40
CA VAL A 219 -5.41 -1.58 1.29
C VAL A 219 -5.29 -2.64 2.37
N THR A 220 -5.39 -2.24 3.63
CA THR A 220 -5.57 -3.17 4.75
C THR A 220 -7.06 -3.33 5.00
N VAL A 221 -7.57 -4.55 4.88
CA VAL A 221 -8.99 -4.86 5.00
C VAL A 221 -9.24 -5.83 6.15
N LEU A 222 -10.32 -5.61 6.88
CA LEU A 222 -10.95 -6.60 7.75
C LEU A 222 -12.07 -7.26 6.96
N LEU A 223 -11.92 -8.55 6.66
CA LEU A 223 -12.96 -9.37 6.06
C LEU A 223 -14.09 -9.58 7.06
N ASN A 224 -15.32 -9.27 6.65
CA ASN A 224 -16.50 -9.54 7.47
C ASN A 224 -17.07 -10.90 7.06
N SER A 225 -17.48 -11.72 8.04
CA SER A 225 -18.25 -12.93 7.74
C SER A 225 -19.53 -12.54 6.99
N MET A 226 -19.73 -13.10 5.79
CA MET A 226 -20.86 -12.80 4.89
C MET A 226 -22.23 -13.32 5.40
N GLU A 227 -22.34 -13.73 6.67
CA GLU A 227 -23.58 -14.23 7.27
C GLU A 227 -24.66 -13.14 7.47
N GLY A 228 -24.34 -11.86 7.25
CA GLY A 228 -25.29 -10.74 7.29
C GLY A 228 -25.31 -9.89 6.01
N ARG A 229 -26.39 -9.14 5.79
CA ARG A 229 -26.55 -8.13 4.69
C ARG A 229 -25.60 -6.91 4.83
N GLY A 230 -24.39 -7.10 5.36
CA GLY A 230 -23.39 -6.06 5.57
C GLY A 230 -22.41 -5.92 4.41
N LYS A 231 -21.47 -4.96 4.52
CA LYS A 231 -20.32 -4.85 3.60
C LYS A 231 -19.44 -6.09 3.74
N ALA A 232 -18.94 -6.63 2.63
CA ALA A 232 -18.06 -7.81 2.62
C ALA A 232 -16.74 -7.59 3.39
N TYR A 233 -16.29 -6.34 3.50
CA TYR A 233 -15.09 -5.97 4.24
C TYR A 233 -15.17 -4.54 4.79
N THR A 234 -14.26 -4.21 5.70
CA THR A 234 -14.03 -2.87 6.25
C THR A 234 -12.60 -2.43 5.96
N VAL A 235 -12.41 -1.23 5.41
CA VAL A 235 -11.06 -0.67 5.19
C VAL A 235 -10.50 -0.17 6.52
N LEU A 236 -9.34 -0.69 6.91
CA LEU A 236 -8.58 -0.24 8.08
C LEU A 236 -7.51 0.79 7.70
N ARG A 237 -6.90 0.64 6.51
CA ARG A 237 -5.88 1.55 5.97
C ARG A 237 -5.92 1.57 4.45
N TRP A 238 -5.66 2.74 3.86
CA TRP A 238 -5.67 2.97 2.41
C TRP A 238 -4.45 3.81 2.01
N GLU A 239 -3.67 3.33 1.04
CA GLU A 239 -2.46 4.00 0.54
C GLU A 239 -2.37 3.90 -0.99
N GLU A 240 -2.19 5.04 -1.66
CA GLU A 240 -2.05 5.20 -3.11
C GLU A 240 -0.62 5.60 -3.50
#